data_AF-A0A1I5T432-F1
#
_entry.id   AF-A0A1I5T432-F1
#
_cell.length_a   1.000
_cell.length_b   1.000
_cell.length_c   1.000
_cell.angle_alpha   90.00
_cell.angle_beta   90.00
_cell.angle_gamma   90.00
#
_symmetry.space_group_name_H-M   'P 1'
#
loop_
_entity.id
_entity.type
_entity.pdbx_description
1 polymer ?
#
loop_
_entity_poly.entity_id
_entity_poly.type
_entity_poly.pdbx_seq_one_letter_code
_entity_poly.pdbx_strand_id
1 'polypeptide(L)'
;MQKKGVLSLLFALVLAISILPVSAAAATSQTAPVGERWLIPKVRDYAAFTDTAGTIAEQAAATCCQAGLMDGVDGKHFLPSAGLTHAQIIVVSARLHRLLSGGSLTYFEPISLTGTLWWTPYDGYLTEQIPALADTEWYPAMKETVTASCTREIFFRLLAAVLDDTGTTLPEINDVDAVPDCCDQTLMQFYRLGVLGGKDAYGTLEGSAWLTRGAAAAMLARLIDPTQRLTLDLEPLELCQQLLGVDPDTVLMTLDGQDVTAGEFMPTLVSTVSGYNHEHFGSMILEQSGRTSVDAAVEELQMLVLCETLAEELGLDVPPSDTLYFAGYQGLTAQGQAWQAHHSRLRAAVVNQLGAESFPMDRLPTVTYAAVWDTLPFSDFSWRLYDIPVWGGHF
;
A
#
# COMPACT_ATOMS: atom_id res chain seq x y z
N MET A 1 -59.75 52.73 57.55
CA MET A 1 -60.68 51.80 58.24
C MET A 1 -60.66 50.46 57.52
N GLN A 2 -60.11 49.43 58.19
CA GLN A 2 -60.38 47.98 58.07
C GLN A 2 -60.21 47.32 56.68
N LYS A 3 -59.53 46.18 56.49
CA LYS A 3 -59.03 45.10 57.37
C LYS A 3 -58.38 44.08 56.38
N LYS A 4 -57.16 43.56 56.49
CA LYS A 4 -56.56 42.59 57.43
C LYS A 4 -55.11 42.39 56.89
N GLY A 5 -54.04 42.39 57.68
CA GLY A 5 -53.59 41.28 58.55
C GLY A 5 -53.22 40.07 57.67
N VAL A 6 -52.02 39.47 57.68
CA VAL A 6 -50.99 39.32 58.72
C VAL A 6 -49.66 38.94 58.04
N LEU A 7 -48.58 39.33 58.72
CA LEU A 7 -47.16 39.17 58.46
C LEU A 7 -46.67 37.69 58.50
N SER A 8 -45.41 37.48 58.06
CA SER A 8 -44.53 36.31 58.29
C SER A 8 -44.69 35.14 57.30
N LEU A 9 -43.64 34.53 56.72
CA LEU A 9 -42.30 34.30 57.25
C LEU A 9 -41.37 33.82 56.10
N LEU A 10 -40.12 34.30 56.11
CA LEU A 10 -38.86 33.58 55.76
C LEU A 10 -38.66 32.87 54.39
N PHE A 11 -37.66 33.38 53.66
CA PHE A 11 -36.51 32.64 53.09
C PHE A 11 -36.81 31.34 52.30
N ALA A 12 -36.97 31.47 50.98
CA ALA A 12 -36.42 30.56 49.96
C ALA A 12 -36.98 30.92 48.58
N LEU A 13 -36.33 31.84 47.85
CA LEU A 13 -36.57 31.98 46.41
C LEU A 13 -35.33 32.59 45.73
N VAL A 14 -34.25 31.81 45.70
CA VAL A 14 -33.21 31.96 44.67
C VAL A 14 -33.63 31.03 43.54
N LEU A 15 -34.36 31.55 42.56
CA LEU A 15 -34.25 31.15 41.16
C LEU A 15 -35.25 31.93 40.32
N ALA A 16 -34.82 32.23 39.10
CA ALA A 16 -35.61 32.52 37.91
C ALA A 16 -35.80 34.00 37.54
N ILE A 17 -35.23 34.31 36.36
CA ILE A 17 -35.75 35.19 35.30
C ILE A 17 -35.21 36.64 35.32
N SER A 18 -34.07 36.84 34.63
CA SER A 18 -34.01 37.63 33.37
C SER A 18 -32.68 38.37 33.20
N ILE A 19 -31.72 37.82 32.44
CA ILE A 19 -30.89 38.59 31.50
C ILE A 19 -30.54 37.64 30.33
N LEU A 20 -30.95 38.01 29.11
CA LEU A 20 -30.56 37.36 27.86
C LEU A 20 -29.04 37.51 27.62
N PRO A 21 -28.38 36.48 27.07
CA PRO A 21 -27.38 36.70 26.06
C PRO A 21 -27.66 35.90 24.78
N VAL A 22 -27.35 36.56 23.67
CA VAL A 22 -27.13 36.10 22.30
C VAL A 22 -26.88 34.59 22.19
N SER A 23 -27.80 33.86 21.54
CA SER A 23 -27.53 32.51 21.09
C SER A 23 -26.56 32.54 19.91
N ALA A 24 -25.27 32.41 20.21
CA ALA A 24 -24.35 31.75 19.29
C ALA A 24 -24.83 30.30 19.17
N ALA A 25 -25.18 29.88 17.96
CA ALA A 25 -25.46 28.48 17.65
C ALA A 25 -24.15 27.70 17.79
N ALA A 26 -23.86 27.25 19.01
CA ALA A 26 -22.90 26.20 19.24
C ALA A 26 -23.43 24.93 18.55
N ALA A 27 -22.66 24.44 17.57
CA ALA A 27 -22.80 23.10 17.08
C ALA A 27 -22.77 22.16 18.28
N THR A 28 -23.91 21.56 18.60
CA THR A 28 -23.95 20.43 19.52
C THR A 28 -23.22 19.29 18.84
N SER A 29 -21.96 19.11 19.22
CA SER A 29 -21.25 17.85 19.15
C SER A 29 -22.08 16.83 19.93
N GLN A 30 -22.95 16.11 19.23
CA GLN A 30 -23.43 14.83 19.70
C GLN A 30 -22.23 13.90 19.71
N THR A 31 -21.68 13.66 20.89
CA THR A 31 -20.80 12.53 21.19
C THR A 31 -21.61 11.24 21.06
N ALA A 32 -21.78 10.80 19.80
CA ALA A 32 -22.02 9.39 19.51
C ALA A 32 -20.74 8.60 19.81
N PRO A 33 -20.82 7.32 20.21
CA PRO A 33 -19.64 6.48 20.36
C PRO A 33 -18.86 6.48 19.05
N VAL A 34 -17.57 6.80 19.11
CA VAL A 34 -16.63 6.66 17.99
C VAL A 34 -16.54 5.16 17.69
N GLY A 35 -17.34 4.67 16.75
CA GLY A 35 -17.37 3.24 16.41
C GLY A 35 -18.56 2.73 15.60
N GLU A 36 -19.69 3.46 15.55
CA GLU A 36 -20.93 2.92 14.92
C GLU A 36 -21.51 3.81 13.81
N ARG A 37 -20.87 4.95 13.51
CA ARG A 37 -21.37 5.90 12.50
C ARG A 37 -20.49 5.87 11.26
N TRP A 38 -21.12 5.89 10.09
CA TRP A 38 -20.41 6.06 8.83
C TRP A 38 -19.63 7.38 8.80
N LEU A 39 -18.46 7.33 8.18
CA LEU A 39 -17.56 8.46 7.95
C LEU A 39 -18.24 9.60 7.17
N ILE A 40 -19.14 9.24 6.25
CA ILE A 40 -19.93 10.15 5.42
C ILE A 40 -21.43 9.84 5.56
N PRO A 41 -22.33 10.82 5.32
CA PRO A 41 -23.76 10.61 5.48
C PRO A 41 -24.34 9.61 4.46
N LYS A 42 -25.43 8.95 4.85
CA LYS A 42 -26.35 8.28 3.93
C LYS A 42 -27.17 9.36 3.21
N VAL A 43 -27.01 9.49 1.92
CA VAL A 43 -27.64 10.57 1.13
C VAL A 43 -28.89 10.13 0.38
N ARG A 44 -29.13 8.82 0.25
CA ARG A 44 -30.30 8.27 -0.42
C ARG A 44 -30.64 6.85 0.01
N ASP A 45 -31.86 6.45 -0.31
CA ASP A 45 -32.29 5.06 -0.27
C ASP A 45 -31.71 4.26 -1.45
N TYR A 46 -31.69 2.94 -1.29
CA TYR A 46 -31.10 2.01 -2.24
C TYR A 46 -32.08 0.87 -2.53
N ALA A 47 -32.22 0.51 -3.80
CA ALA A 47 -32.94 -0.68 -4.24
C ALA A 47 -31.94 -1.79 -4.54
N ALA A 48 -32.17 -2.99 -3.99
CA ALA A 48 -31.26 -4.12 -4.12
C ALA A 48 -31.01 -4.50 -5.60
N PHE A 49 -29.73 -4.67 -5.96
CA PHE A 49 -29.33 -5.15 -7.28
C PHE A 49 -29.42 -6.67 -7.39
N THR A 50 -30.00 -7.16 -8.49
CA THR A 50 -30.23 -8.59 -8.70
C THR A 50 -28.95 -9.39 -8.96
N ASP A 51 -27.90 -8.75 -9.46
CA ASP A 51 -26.60 -9.36 -9.78
C ASP A 51 -25.60 -9.34 -8.62
N THR A 52 -25.96 -8.75 -7.47
CA THR A 52 -25.15 -8.77 -6.25
C THR A 52 -25.77 -9.61 -5.13
N ALA A 53 -27.05 -9.96 -5.23
CA ALA A 53 -27.78 -10.69 -4.20
C ALA A 53 -27.10 -12.01 -3.83
N GLY A 54 -26.82 -12.22 -2.54
CA GLY A 54 -26.17 -13.41 -2.00
C GLY A 54 -24.66 -13.49 -2.28
N THR A 55 -24.06 -12.44 -2.85
CA THR A 55 -22.61 -12.36 -3.10
C THR A 55 -21.92 -11.49 -2.05
N ILE A 56 -20.60 -11.62 -1.95
CA ILE A 56 -19.77 -10.76 -1.09
C ILE A 56 -19.85 -9.25 -1.46
N ALA A 57 -20.35 -8.92 -2.65
CA ALA A 57 -20.48 -7.53 -3.11
C ALA A 57 -21.79 -6.86 -2.66
N GLU A 58 -22.78 -7.60 -2.15
CA GLU A 58 -24.12 -7.07 -1.85
C GLU A 58 -24.10 -5.90 -0.86
N GLN A 59 -23.51 -6.13 0.32
CA GLN A 59 -23.43 -5.12 1.37
C GLN A 59 -22.56 -3.93 0.96
N ALA A 60 -21.46 -4.20 0.26
CA ALA A 60 -20.54 -3.18 -0.21
C ALA A 60 -21.19 -2.26 -1.25
N ALA A 61 -21.89 -2.83 -2.23
CA ALA A 61 -22.65 -2.09 -3.23
C ALA A 61 -23.75 -1.25 -2.58
N ALA A 62 -24.51 -1.83 -1.64
CA ALA A 62 -25.53 -1.12 -0.87
C ALA A 62 -24.93 0.08 -0.11
N THR A 63 -23.80 -0.13 0.58
CA THR A 63 -23.10 0.91 1.34
C THR A 63 -22.70 2.09 0.45
N CYS A 64 -22.02 1.79 -0.66
CA CYS A 64 -21.56 2.81 -1.60
C CYS A 64 -22.71 3.53 -2.30
N CYS A 65 -23.81 2.82 -2.60
CA CYS A 65 -24.99 3.42 -3.18
C CYS A 65 -25.71 4.34 -2.20
N GLN A 66 -25.95 3.92 -0.96
CA GLN A 66 -26.58 4.76 0.06
C GLN A 66 -25.76 6.02 0.38
N ALA A 67 -24.43 5.93 0.33
CA ALA A 67 -23.52 7.07 0.47
C ALA A 67 -23.45 7.96 -0.79
N GLY A 68 -24.01 7.52 -1.92
CA GLY A 68 -23.99 8.26 -3.19
C GLY A 68 -22.65 8.23 -3.92
N LEU A 69 -21.69 7.42 -3.47
CA LEU A 69 -20.38 7.33 -4.11
C LEU A 69 -20.42 6.52 -5.41
N MET A 70 -21.21 5.43 -5.44
CA MET A 70 -21.37 4.59 -6.62
C MET A 70 -22.84 4.41 -6.98
N ASP A 71 -23.09 4.18 -8.27
CA ASP A 71 -24.42 3.97 -8.86
C ASP A 71 -24.50 2.61 -9.56
N GLY A 72 -25.70 2.03 -9.59
CA GLY A 72 -26.01 0.95 -10.53
C GLY A 72 -26.06 1.47 -11.97
N VAL A 73 -26.00 0.56 -12.94
CA VAL A 73 -25.89 0.96 -14.36
C VAL A 73 -27.26 1.19 -15.03
N ASP A 74 -28.32 0.57 -14.50
CA ASP A 74 -29.67 0.62 -15.08
C ASP A 74 -30.79 0.56 -14.02
N GLY A 75 -30.44 0.74 -12.74
CA GLY A 75 -31.35 0.63 -11.60
C GLY A 75 -31.65 -0.80 -11.12
N LYS A 76 -31.15 -1.84 -11.81
CA LYS A 76 -31.29 -3.25 -11.41
C LYS A 76 -29.95 -3.98 -11.24
N HIS A 77 -28.93 -3.54 -11.96
CA HIS A 77 -27.61 -4.18 -11.97
C HIS A 77 -26.52 -3.25 -11.44
N PHE A 78 -25.59 -3.82 -10.67
CA PHE A 78 -24.37 -3.15 -10.23
C PHE A 78 -23.18 -3.40 -11.16
N LEU A 79 -23.15 -4.57 -11.80
CA LEU A 79 -22.03 -5.15 -12.55
C LEU A 79 -20.75 -5.30 -11.69
N PRO A 80 -20.76 -6.12 -10.63
CA PRO A 80 -19.63 -6.22 -9.69
C PRO A 80 -18.33 -6.69 -10.35
N SER A 81 -18.42 -7.52 -11.41
CA SER A 81 -17.25 -8.05 -12.13
C SER A 81 -16.73 -7.13 -13.23
N ALA A 82 -17.43 -6.05 -13.58
CA ALA A 82 -16.97 -5.11 -14.59
C ALA A 82 -15.82 -4.25 -14.06
N GLY A 83 -14.89 -3.88 -14.94
CA GLY A 83 -13.80 -2.96 -14.63
C GLY A 83 -14.33 -1.58 -14.21
N LEU A 84 -13.72 -1.00 -13.18
CA LEU A 84 -13.97 0.39 -12.78
C LEU A 84 -13.02 1.30 -13.56
N THR A 85 -13.52 2.33 -14.23
CA THR A 85 -12.69 3.16 -15.12
C THR A 85 -12.03 4.34 -14.43
N HIS A 86 -11.00 4.92 -15.06
CA HIS A 86 -10.38 6.18 -14.62
C HIS A 86 -11.39 7.32 -14.41
N ALA A 87 -12.32 7.54 -15.34
CA ALA A 87 -13.38 8.54 -15.15
C ALA A 87 -14.27 8.24 -13.92
N GLN A 88 -14.56 6.97 -13.66
CA GLN A 88 -15.39 6.58 -12.53
C GLN A 88 -14.69 6.83 -11.20
N ILE A 89 -13.38 6.56 -11.07
CA ILE A 89 -12.65 6.84 -9.83
C ILE A 89 -12.47 8.34 -9.58
N ILE A 90 -12.35 9.17 -10.63
CA ILE A 90 -12.39 10.65 -10.50
C ILE A 90 -13.71 11.09 -9.87
N VAL A 91 -14.84 10.58 -10.40
CA VAL A 91 -16.17 10.92 -9.87
C VAL A 91 -16.37 10.44 -8.44
N VAL A 92 -16.00 9.18 -8.14
CA VAL A 92 -16.07 8.62 -6.78
C VAL A 92 -15.27 9.48 -5.81
N SER A 93 -14.04 9.84 -6.18
CA SER A 93 -13.13 10.60 -5.30
C SER A 93 -13.60 12.04 -5.09
N ALA A 94 -14.11 12.71 -6.13
CA ALA A 94 -14.72 14.03 -6.01
C ALA A 94 -15.94 14.04 -5.08
N ARG A 95 -16.80 13.02 -5.20
CA ARG A 95 -17.97 12.86 -4.31
C ARG A 95 -17.56 12.57 -2.86
N LEU A 96 -16.59 11.68 -2.67
CA LEU A 96 -16.04 11.36 -1.35
C LEU A 96 -15.45 12.62 -0.70
N HIS A 97 -14.57 13.32 -1.42
CA HIS A 97 -13.97 14.58 -0.97
C HIS A 97 -15.06 15.57 -0.55
N ARG A 98 -16.04 15.81 -1.42
CA ARG A 98 -17.13 16.76 -1.13
C ARG A 98 -17.88 16.43 0.15
N LEU A 99 -18.15 15.15 0.40
CA LEU A 99 -18.85 14.69 1.60
C LEU A 99 -17.98 14.78 2.86
N LEU A 100 -16.69 14.44 2.77
CA LEU A 100 -15.73 14.57 3.87
C LEU A 100 -15.50 16.03 4.28
N SER A 101 -15.50 16.96 3.32
CA SER A 101 -15.47 18.41 3.60
C SER A 101 -16.81 18.97 4.15
N GLY A 102 -17.79 18.13 4.47
CA GLY A 102 -19.11 18.52 4.99
C GLY A 102 -20.07 19.10 3.95
N GLY A 103 -19.76 18.95 2.66
CA GLY A 103 -20.61 19.38 1.55
C GLY A 103 -21.72 18.40 1.20
N SER A 104 -22.50 18.76 0.18
CA SER A 104 -23.57 17.93 -0.40
C SER A 104 -23.27 17.57 -1.86
N LEU A 105 -23.71 16.39 -2.29
CA LEU A 105 -23.60 15.93 -3.68
C LEU A 105 -24.47 16.74 -4.66
N THR A 106 -25.49 17.44 -4.16
CA THR A 106 -26.31 18.36 -4.98
C THR A 106 -25.50 19.49 -5.61
N TYR A 107 -24.28 19.75 -5.11
CA TYR A 107 -23.31 20.65 -5.73
C TYR A 107 -23.01 20.29 -7.19
N PHE A 108 -22.94 19.00 -7.53
CA PHE A 108 -22.58 18.55 -8.87
C PHE A 108 -23.77 18.61 -9.85
N GLU A 109 -25.02 18.64 -9.37
CA GLU A 109 -26.23 18.64 -10.22
C GLU A 109 -26.25 19.78 -11.27
N PRO A 110 -26.05 21.06 -10.92
CA PRO A 110 -26.12 22.15 -11.90
C PRO A 110 -24.98 22.16 -12.91
N ILE A 111 -23.87 21.47 -12.63
CA ILE A 111 -22.67 21.43 -13.48
C ILE A 111 -22.48 20.08 -14.16
N SER A 112 -23.36 19.10 -13.91
CA SER A 112 -23.26 17.76 -14.47
C SER A 112 -23.42 17.79 -15.99
N LEU A 113 -22.52 17.08 -16.68
CA LEU A 113 -22.56 16.93 -18.13
C LEU A 113 -23.00 15.52 -18.53
N THR A 114 -23.48 15.37 -19.75
CA THR A 114 -23.84 14.08 -20.37
C THR A 114 -22.87 13.71 -21.49
N GLY A 115 -22.98 12.50 -22.03
CA GLY A 115 -22.13 12.05 -23.14
C GLY A 115 -20.72 11.71 -22.66
N THR A 116 -19.69 11.97 -23.47
CA THR A 116 -18.29 11.57 -23.16
C THR A 116 -17.60 12.46 -22.11
N LEU A 117 -18.16 13.63 -21.80
CA LEU A 117 -17.59 14.63 -20.89
C LEU A 117 -18.22 14.61 -19.49
N TRP A 118 -19.05 13.61 -19.16
CA TRP A 118 -19.80 13.54 -17.91
C TRP A 118 -18.95 13.64 -16.63
N TRP A 119 -17.68 13.24 -16.70
CA TRP A 119 -16.73 13.22 -15.58
C TRP A 119 -15.97 14.54 -15.40
N THR A 120 -15.92 15.42 -16.41
CA THR A 120 -15.07 16.62 -16.36
C THR A 120 -15.43 17.63 -15.26
N PRO A 121 -16.71 17.81 -14.86
CA PRO A 121 -17.02 18.68 -13.71
C PRO A 121 -16.41 18.18 -12.40
N TYR A 122 -16.28 16.87 -12.25
CA TYR A 122 -15.69 16.24 -11.08
C TYR A 122 -14.16 16.34 -11.08
N ASP A 123 -13.51 16.22 -12.26
CA ASP A 123 -12.08 16.51 -12.43
C ASP A 123 -11.76 17.98 -12.13
N GLY A 124 -12.57 18.90 -12.67
CA GLY A 124 -12.41 20.34 -12.41
C GLY A 124 -12.51 20.65 -10.92
N TYR A 125 -13.49 20.04 -10.23
CA TYR A 125 -13.61 20.14 -8.77
C TYR A 125 -12.37 19.59 -8.05
N LEU A 126 -11.92 18.37 -8.35
CA LEU A 126 -10.75 17.80 -7.68
C LEU A 126 -9.47 18.60 -7.92
N THR A 127 -9.27 19.11 -9.14
CA THR A 127 -8.09 19.94 -9.47
C THR A 127 -8.14 21.29 -8.74
N GLU A 128 -9.33 21.85 -8.51
CA GLU A 128 -9.50 23.07 -7.73
C GLU A 128 -9.24 22.84 -6.23
N GLN A 129 -9.76 21.74 -5.67
CA GLN A 129 -9.62 21.44 -4.25
C GLN A 129 -8.23 20.91 -3.90
N ILE A 130 -7.65 20.07 -4.75
CA ILE A 130 -6.36 19.41 -4.55
C ILE A 130 -5.41 19.76 -5.71
N PRO A 131 -4.88 21.00 -5.79
CA PRO A 131 -4.02 21.43 -6.90
C PRO A 131 -2.79 20.54 -7.11
N ALA A 132 -2.27 19.93 -6.03
CA ALA A 132 -1.12 19.02 -6.08
C ALA A 132 -1.33 17.79 -6.98
N LEU A 133 -2.58 17.41 -7.27
CA LEU A 133 -2.86 16.34 -8.24
C LEU A 133 -2.29 16.65 -9.63
N ALA A 134 -2.23 17.92 -10.02
CA ALA A 134 -1.67 18.34 -11.30
C ALA A 134 -0.15 18.13 -11.41
N ASP A 135 0.55 18.09 -10.27
CA ASP A 135 2.00 17.89 -10.21
C ASP A 135 2.39 16.40 -10.17
N THR A 136 1.40 15.50 -10.08
CA THR A 136 1.65 14.05 -10.16
C THR A 136 1.80 13.60 -11.61
N GLU A 137 2.55 12.53 -11.84
CA GLU A 137 2.63 11.91 -13.18
C GLU A 137 1.36 11.12 -13.53
N TRP A 138 0.77 10.44 -12.55
CA TRP A 138 -0.31 9.48 -12.78
C TRP A 138 -1.69 10.13 -12.98
N TYR A 139 -2.02 11.23 -12.28
CA TYR A 139 -3.36 11.82 -12.38
C TYR A 139 -3.64 12.46 -13.75
N PRO A 140 -2.73 13.25 -14.36
CA PRO A 140 -2.89 13.70 -15.74
C PRO A 140 -3.00 12.52 -16.73
N ALA A 141 -2.18 11.48 -16.59
CA ALA A 141 -2.19 10.31 -17.47
C ALA A 141 -3.52 9.54 -17.45
N MET A 142 -4.20 9.46 -16.30
CA MET A 142 -5.54 8.87 -16.20
C MET A 142 -6.56 9.57 -17.11
N LYS A 143 -6.42 10.89 -17.31
CA LYS A 143 -7.36 11.71 -18.09
C LYS A 143 -7.21 11.50 -19.59
N GLU A 144 -6.08 10.94 -20.03
CA GLU A 144 -5.87 10.53 -21.42
C GLU A 144 -6.53 9.18 -21.72
N THR A 145 -6.84 8.38 -20.69
CA THR A 145 -7.35 7.01 -20.80
C THR A 145 -8.61 6.79 -19.95
N VAL A 146 -9.54 7.74 -19.98
CA VAL A 146 -10.70 7.82 -19.07
C VAL A 146 -11.65 6.62 -19.08
N THR A 147 -11.67 5.85 -20.17
CA THR A 147 -12.48 4.63 -20.32
C THR A 147 -11.71 3.35 -19.99
N ALA A 148 -10.39 3.41 -19.80
CA ALA A 148 -9.61 2.26 -19.36
C ALA A 148 -9.95 1.93 -17.91
N SER A 149 -9.88 0.64 -17.58
CA SER A 149 -9.95 0.18 -16.19
C SER A 149 -8.84 0.85 -15.38
N CYS A 150 -9.12 1.26 -14.15
CA CYS A 150 -8.09 1.70 -13.23
C CYS A 150 -7.42 0.50 -12.55
N THR A 151 -6.22 0.74 -12.01
CA THR A 151 -5.52 -0.23 -11.18
C THR A 151 -5.82 0.01 -9.70
N ARG A 152 -5.49 -0.99 -8.86
CA ARG A 152 -5.65 -0.90 -7.40
C ARG A 152 -4.82 0.23 -6.81
N GLU A 153 -3.57 0.35 -7.23
CA GLU A 153 -2.67 1.39 -6.77
C GLU A 153 -3.22 2.79 -7.06
N ILE A 154 -3.59 3.06 -8.32
CA ILE A 154 -4.10 4.38 -8.73
C ILE A 154 -5.35 4.76 -7.92
N PHE A 155 -6.24 3.79 -7.69
CA PHE A 155 -7.43 4.02 -6.88
C PHE A 155 -7.07 4.46 -5.45
N PHE A 156 -6.15 3.77 -4.79
CA PHE A 156 -5.75 4.12 -3.42
C PHE A 156 -4.91 5.39 -3.33
N ARG A 157 -4.08 5.71 -4.33
CA ARG A 157 -3.37 7.01 -4.38
C ARG A 157 -4.34 8.18 -4.43
N LEU A 158 -5.40 8.08 -5.24
CA LEU A 158 -6.41 9.13 -5.31
C LEU A 158 -7.24 9.22 -4.02
N LEU A 159 -7.57 8.09 -3.39
CA LEU A 159 -8.21 8.11 -2.07
C LEU A 159 -7.31 8.71 -0.99
N ALA A 160 -6.01 8.41 -0.99
CA ALA A 160 -5.05 8.98 -0.04
C ALA A 160 -5.01 10.51 -0.18
N ALA A 161 -4.88 11.02 -1.41
CA ALA A 161 -4.91 12.46 -1.67
C ALA A 161 -6.19 13.13 -1.14
N VAL A 162 -7.35 12.46 -1.29
CA VAL A 162 -8.63 12.96 -0.74
C VAL A 162 -8.64 12.95 0.79
N LEU A 163 -8.15 11.90 1.44
CA LEU A 163 -8.09 11.83 2.90
C LEU A 163 -7.14 12.89 3.47
N ASP A 164 -5.98 13.06 2.85
CA ASP A 164 -4.98 14.04 3.25
C ASP A 164 -5.51 15.47 3.13
N ASP A 165 -6.10 15.84 1.98
CA ASP A 165 -6.64 17.19 1.75
C ASP A 165 -7.77 17.53 2.73
N THR A 166 -8.63 16.55 3.01
CA THR A 166 -9.76 16.73 3.95
C THR A 166 -9.34 16.63 5.42
N GLY A 167 -8.08 16.31 5.72
CA GLY A 167 -7.59 16.08 7.08
C GLY A 167 -8.27 14.89 7.76
N THR A 168 -8.79 13.94 6.99
CA THR A 168 -9.55 12.80 7.49
C THR A 168 -8.60 11.73 7.99
N THR A 169 -8.64 11.47 9.30
CA THR A 169 -7.86 10.40 9.94
C THR A 169 -8.79 9.33 10.49
N LEU A 170 -8.38 8.07 10.35
CA LEU A 170 -9.07 6.91 10.91
C LEU A 170 -8.12 6.19 11.87
N PRO A 171 -8.64 5.54 12.92
CA PRO A 171 -7.78 4.74 13.80
C PRO A 171 -7.25 3.53 13.04
N GLU A 172 -5.93 3.34 13.11
CA GLU A 172 -5.25 2.12 12.68
C GLU A 172 -5.68 0.96 13.60
N ILE A 173 -6.00 -0.18 13.00
CA ILE A 173 -6.45 -1.40 13.69
C ILE A 173 -5.58 -2.61 13.38
N ASN A 174 -4.64 -2.47 12.43
CA ASN A 174 -3.65 -3.49 12.07
C ASN A 174 -2.24 -2.87 12.13
N ASP A 175 -1.25 -3.72 12.37
CA ASP A 175 0.17 -3.38 12.36
C ASP A 175 0.81 -3.99 11.11
N VAL A 176 0.83 -3.21 10.02
CA VAL A 176 1.33 -3.64 8.70
C VAL A 176 2.15 -2.52 8.10
N ASP A 177 3.44 -2.78 7.90
CA ASP A 177 4.39 -1.81 7.35
C ASP A 177 4.87 -2.14 5.94
N ALA A 178 4.72 -3.40 5.53
CA ALA A 178 4.94 -3.86 4.17
C ALA A 178 4.16 -5.16 3.92
N VAL A 179 3.94 -5.45 2.65
CA VAL A 179 3.46 -6.71 2.10
C VAL A 179 4.43 -7.17 1.02
N PRO A 180 4.37 -8.41 0.51
CA PRO A 180 5.42 -8.96 -0.37
C PRO A 180 5.82 -8.05 -1.54
N ASP A 181 4.86 -7.41 -2.17
CA ASP A 181 5.00 -6.64 -3.40
C ASP A 181 4.91 -5.11 -3.18
N CYS A 182 4.78 -4.64 -1.94
CA CYS A 182 4.64 -3.21 -1.66
C CYS A 182 5.11 -2.79 -0.26
N CYS A 183 5.89 -1.70 -0.20
CA CYS A 183 6.26 -1.01 1.04
C CYS A 183 5.98 0.51 1.00
N ASP A 184 5.21 0.99 0.02
CA ASP A 184 4.79 2.40 -0.07
C ASP A 184 3.84 2.72 1.09
N GLN A 185 4.29 3.58 2.00
CA GLN A 185 3.58 3.91 3.22
C GLN A 185 2.20 4.55 2.96
N THR A 186 2.04 5.24 1.83
CA THR A 186 0.74 5.78 1.37
C THR A 186 -0.27 4.67 1.09
N LEU A 187 0.20 3.52 0.63
CA LEU A 187 -0.67 2.36 0.36
C LEU A 187 -0.82 1.50 1.62
N MET A 188 0.25 1.33 2.40
CA MET A 188 0.22 0.57 3.65
C MET A 188 -0.73 1.15 4.69
N GLN A 189 -0.98 2.47 4.65
CA GLN A 189 -2.02 3.08 5.49
C GLN A 189 -3.38 2.37 5.34
N PHE A 190 -3.76 1.92 4.14
CA PHE A 190 -5.05 1.24 3.93
C PHE A 190 -5.08 -0.17 4.51
N TYR A 191 -3.93 -0.84 4.66
CA TYR A 191 -3.82 -2.09 5.41
C TYR A 191 -3.98 -1.83 6.90
N ARG A 192 -3.26 -0.84 7.46
CA ARG A 192 -3.37 -0.45 8.87
C ARG A 192 -4.78 -0.03 9.25
N LEU A 193 -5.47 0.69 8.37
CA LEU A 193 -6.86 1.07 8.56
C LEU A 193 -7.86 -0.09 8.43
N GLY A 194 -7.44 -1.26 7.92
CA GLY A 194 -8.31 -2.40 7.65
C GLY A 194 -9.21 -2.21 6.43
N VAL A 195 -8.87 -1.29 5.53
CA VAL A 195 -9.59 -1.07 4.26
C VAL A 195 -9.18 -2.11 3.21
N LEU A 196 -7.89 -2.47 3.23
CA LEU A 196 -7.24 -3.36 2.30
C LEU A 196 -6.65 -4.57 3.04
N GLY A 197 -6.73 -5.76 2.45
CA GLY A 197 -6.20 -7.00 3.04
C GLY A 197 -5.42 -7.88 2.06
N GLY A 198 -5.10 -7.38 0.86
CA GLY A 198 -4.39 -8.14 -0.17
C GLY A 198 -5.23 -9.14 -0.95
N LYS A 199 -4.54 -9.98 -1.73
CA LYS A 199 -5.11 -11.01 -2.62
C LYS A 199 -4.91 -12.45 -2.13
N ASP A 200 -3.97 -12.65 -1.21
CA ASP A 200 -3.56 -13.94 -0.68
C ASP A 200 -3.32 -13.86 0.84
N ALA A 201 -2.81 -14.93 1.44
CA ALA A 201 -2.52 -15.01 2.87
C ALA A 201 -1.39 -14.07 3.32
N TYR A 202 -0.50 -13.66 2.41
CA TYR A 202 0.61 -12.75 2.69
C TYR A 202 0.19 -11.27 2.60
N GLY A 203 -1.01 -11.00 2.09
CA GLY A 203 -1.51 -9.65 1.90
C GLY A 203 -1.03 -8.99 0.61
N THR A 204 -0.55 -9.74 -0.40
CA THR A 204 -0.05 -9.22 -1.68
C THR A 204 -1.01 -8.20 -2.30
N LEU A 205 -0.50 -7.01 -2.62
CA LEU A 205 -1.27 -5.86 -3.10
C LEU A 205 -1.79 -6.09 -4.52
N GLU A 206 -0.94 -6.56 -5.43
CA GLU A 206 -1.09 -6.53 -6.89
C GLU A 206 -1.48 -5.13 -7.38
N GLY A 207 -0.62 -4.14 -7.14
CA GLY A 207 -0.93 -2.72 -7.37
C GLY A 207 -1.37 -2.41 -8.80
N SER A 208 -0.76 -3.08 -9.79
CA SER A 208 -1.01 -2.95 -11.22
C SER A 208 -2.26 -3.72 -11.71
N ALA A 209 -2.85 -4.60 -10.89
CA ALA A 209 -4.00 -5.39 -11.31
C ALA A 209 -5.24 -4.51 -11.49
N TRP A 210 -6.02 -4.82 -12.54
CA TRP A 210 -7.28 -4.14 -12.85
C TRP A 210 -8.28 -4.25 -11.70
N LEU A 211 -8.91 -3.13 -11.39
CA LEU A 211 -9.89 -3.06 -10.32
C LEU A 211 -11.31 -3.29 -10.86
N THR A 212 -12.04 -4.22 -10.23
CA THR A 212 -13.46 -4.42 -10.50
C THR A 212 -14.31 -3.48 -9.65
N ARG A 213 -15.52 -3.17 -10.12
CA ARG A 213 -16.50 -2.36 -9.38
C ARG A 213 -16.83 -2.95 -8.01
N GLY A 214 -16.95 -4.28 -7.91
CA GLY A 214 -17.22 -4.98 -6.65
C GLY A 214 -16.06 -4.85 -5.65
N ALA A 215 -14.81 -5.00 -6.13
CA ALA A 215 -13.63 -4.84 -5.28
C ALA A 215 -13.50 -3.39 -4.76
N ALA A 216 -13.70 -2.40 -5.64
CA ALA A 216 -13.69 -0.99 -5.25
C ALA A 216 -14.79 -0.66 -4.23
N ALA A 217 -16.01 -1.18 -4.45
CA ALA A 217 -17.11 -1.00 -3.51
C ALA A 217 -16.79 -1.58 -2.13
N ALA A 218 -16.16 -2.76 -2.07
CA ALA A 218 -15.76 -3.37 -0.80
C ALA A 218 -14.74 -2.50 -0.05
N MET A 219 -13.75 -1.95 -0.76
CA MET A 219 -12.76 -1.05 -0.18
C MET A 219 -13.39 0.26 0.31
N LEU A 220 -14.25 0.89 -0.50
CA LEU A 220 -14.98 2.11 -0.11
C LEU A 220 -15.90 1.86 1.08
N ALA A 221 -16.63 0.75 1.09
CA ALA A 221 -17.51 0.39 2.18
C ALA A 221 -16.74 0.24 3.50
N ARG A 222 -15.54 -0.34 3.47
CA ARG A 222 -14.65 -0.41 4.65
C ARG A 222 -14.11 0.95 5.08
N LEU A 223 -13.80 1.82 4.13
CA LEU A 223 -13.36 3.18 4.44
C LEU A 223 -14.48 4.00 5.10
N ILE A 224 -15.72 3.82 4.64
CA ILE A 224 -16.88 4.61 5.09
C ILE A 224 -17.50 4.03 6.35
N ASP A 225 -17.67 2.73 6.41
CA ASP A 225 -18.34 2.02 7.48
C ASP A 225 -17.31 1.28 8.34
N PRO A 226 -16.94 1.84 9.51
CA PRO A 226 -15.85 1.29 10.31
C PRO A 226 -16.11 -0.14 10.79
N THR A 227 -17.36 -0.60 10.83
CA THR A 227 -17.71 -1.98 11.22
C THR A 227 -17.41 -3.01 10.13
N GLN A 228 -17.11 -2.58 8.90
CA GLN A 228 -16.76 -3.47 7.79
C GLN A 228 -15.25 -3.68 7.65
N ARG A 229 -14.43 -2.89 8.37
CA ARG A 229 -12.96 -2.93 8.31
C ARG A 229 -12.42 -4.29 8.75
N LEU A 230 -11.32 -4.69 8.14
CA LEU A 230 -10.67 -5.98 8.33
C LEU A 230 -9.65 -5.89 9.47
N THR A 231 -9.75 -6.81 10.42
CA THR A 231 -8.62 -7.20 11.25
C THR A 231 -7.81 -8.23 10.47
N LEU A 232 -6.53 -7.95 10.26
CA LEU A 232 -5.64 -8.76 9.44
C LEU A 232 -4.80 -9.68 10.30
N ASP A 233 -4.60 -10.89 9.81
CA ASP A 233 -3.69 -11.91 10.35
C ASP A 233 -2.93 -12.47 9.14
N LEU A 234 -1.87 -11.77 8.74
CA LEU A 234 -1.12 -12.07 7.52
C LEU A 234 0.01 -13.05 7.83
N GLU A 235 0.23 -14.01 6.92
CA GLU A 235 1.38 -14.89 7.00
C GLU A 235 2.66 -14.13 6.58
N PRO A 236 3.79 -14.31 7.28
CA PRO A 236 5.06 -13.73 6.84
C PRO A 236 5.57 -14.49 5.62
N LEU A 237 5.94 -13.77 4.56
CA LEU A 237 6.73 -14.32 3.47
C LEU A 237 8.22 -14.28 3.88
N GLU A 238 8.86 -15.44 4.07
CA GLU A 238 10.28 -15.52 4.45
C GLU A 238 10.99 -16.57 3.59
N LEU A 239 11.85 -16.11 2.68
CA LEU A 239 12.43 -16.97 1.64
C LEU A 239 13.53 -17.90 2.15
N CYS A 240 14.24 -17.55 3.23
CA CYS A 240 15.25 -18.46 3.80
C CYS A 240 14.59 -19.75 4.28
N GLN A 241 13.47 -19.63 4.99
CA GLN A 241 12.70 -20.77 5.46
C GLN A 241 11.96 -21.46 4.31
N GLN A 242 11.26 -20.72 3.46
CA GLN A 242 10.43 -21.31 2.40
C GLN A 242 11.25 -21.96 1.28
N LEU A 243 12.35 -21.33 0.87
CA LEU A 243 13.16 -21.81 -0.26
C LEU A 243 14.38 -22.62 0.18
N LEU A 244 15.00 -22.31 1.31
CA LEU A 244 16.22 -23.01 1.76
C LEU A 244 16.01 -23.92 2.97
N GLY A 245 14.91 -23.76 3.72
CA GLY A 245 14.63 -24.55 4.92
C GLY A 245 15.53 -24.23 6.11
N VAL A 246 16.08 -23.02 6.16
CA VAL A 246 17.01 -22.57 7.22
C VAL A 246 16.58 -21.23 7.80
N ASP A 247 16.96 -20.98 9.05
CA ASP A 247 16.76 -19.67 9.68
C ASP A 247 17.64 -18.60 9.01
N PRO A 248 17.17 -17.34 8.91
CA PRO A 248 17.95 -16.27 8.29
C PRO A 248 19.33 -16.05 8.91
N ASP A 249 19.50 -16.31 10.20
CA ASP A 249 20.78 -16.15 10.91
C ASP A 249 21.76 -17.32 10.68
N THR A 250 21.37 -18.34 9.92
CA THR A 250 22.22 -19.51 9.63
C THR A 250 23.38 -19.08 8.74
N VAL A 251 24.62 -19.25 9.21
CA VAL A 251 25.83 -19.02 8.39
C VAL A 251 25.90 -20.06 7.28
N LEU A 252 25.93 -19.59 6.03
CA LEU A 252 25.97 -20.44 4.85
C LEU A 252 27.39 -20.61 4.30
N MET A 253 28.20 -19.55 4.40
CA MET A 253 29.58 -19.52 3.94
C MET A 253 30.37 -18.46 4.68
N THR A 254 31.69 -18.50 4.53
CA THR A 254 32.59 -17.42 4.92
C THR A 254 33.37 -16.92 3.72
N LEU A 255 33.57 -15.61 3.62
CA LEU A 255 34.38 -14.95 2.60
C LEU A 255 35.62 -14.35 3.30
N ASP A 256 36.80 -14.94 3.09
CA ASP A 256 38.05 -14.59 3.81
C ASP A 256 37.89 -14.52 5.34
N GLY A 257 37.03 -15.39 5.90
CA GLY A 257 36.76 -15.49 7.34
C GLY A 257 35.63 -14.60 7.85
N GLN A 258 35.01 -13.79 6.99
CA GLN A 258 33.76 -13.08 7.29
C GLN A 258 32.57 -14.00 7.06
N ASP A 259 31.78 -14.26 8.10
CA ASP A 259 30.56 -15.04 8.00
C ASP A 259 29.53 -14.33 7.11
N VAL A 260 28.83 -15.10 6.28
CA VAL A 260 27.65 -14.66 5.54
C VAL A 260 26.47 -15.56 5.89
N THR A 261 25.43 -14.94 6.42
CA THR A 261 24.18 -15.61 6.82
C THR A 261 23.24 -15.85 5.64
N ALA A 262 22.24 -16.70 5.82
CA ALA A 262 21.20 -16.95 4.82
C ALA A 262 20.42 -15.67 4.49
N GLY A 263 20.12 -14.85 5.49
CA GLY A 263 19.44 -13.57 5.33
C GLY A 263 20.25 -12.56 4.51
N GLU A 264 21.58 -12.54 4.65
CA GLU A 264 22.46 -11.67 3.88
C GLU A 264 22.69 -12.18 2.44
N PHE A 265 22.73 -13.51 2.25
CA PHE A 265 22.89 -14.10 0.93
C PHE A 265 21.61 -14.04 0.08
N MET A 266 20.44 -14.18 0.71
CA MET A 266 19.15 -14.34 0.01
C MET A 266 18.86 -13.22 -1.00
N PRO A 267 19.01 -11.91 -0.70
CA PRO A 267 18.76 -10.84 -1.66
C PRO A 267 19.57 -10.99 -2.95
N THR A 268 20.85 -11.35 -2.84
CA THR A 268 21.74 -11.59 -3.98
C THR A 268 21.30 -12.84 -4.75
N LEU A 269 21.02 -13.93 -4.05
CA LEU A 269 20.56 -15.18 -4.66
C LEU A 269 19.29 -14.98 -5.50
N VAL A 270 18.25 -14.38 -4.93
CA VAL A 270 16.97 -14.20 -5.64
C VAL A 270 17.08 -13.20 -6.79
N SER A 271 17.86 -12.13 -6.63
CA SER A 271 18.06 -11.13 -7.68
C SER A 271 18.83 -11.73 -8.86
N THR A 272 19.90 -12.48 -8.60
CA THR A 272 20.69 -13.15 -9.64
C THR A 272 19.85 -14.20 -10.36
N VAL A 273 19.16 -15.07 -9.63
CA VAL A 273 18.31 -16.12 -10.22
C VAL A 273 17.19 -15.50 -11.06
N SER A 274 16.51 -14.47 -10.54
CA SER A 274 15.46 -13.75 -11.27
C SER A 274 16.00 -13.09 -12.55
N GLY A 275 17.16 -12.44 -12.49
CA GLY A 275 17.81 -11.85 -13.67
C GLY A 275 18.05 -12.88 -14.77
N TYR A 276 18.61 -14.04 -14.43
CA TYR A 276 18.85 -15.11 -15.40
C TYR A 276 17.57 -15.76 -15.94
N ASN A 277 16.50 -15.81 -15.14
CA ASN A 277 15.19 -16.28 -15.62
C ASN A 277 14.62 -15.36 -16.72
N HIS A 278 14.91 -14.06 -16.68
CA HIS A 278 14.45 -13.09 -17.66
C HIS A 278 15.45 -12.86 -18.82
N GLU A 279 16.69 -13.31 -18.67
CA GLU A 279 17.75 -13.17 -19.68
C GLU A 279 18.14 -14.49 -20.34
N HIS A 280 17.44 -14.84 -21.43
CA HIS A 280 17.69 -16.08 -22.18
C HIS A 280 19.16 -16.25 -22.59
N PHE A 281 19.82 -15.18 -23.05
CA PHE A 281 21.23 -15.21 -23.42
C PHE A 281 22.16 -15.41 -22.21
N GLY A 282 21.89 -14.74 -21.09
CA GLY A 282 22.66 -14.90 -19.86
C GLY A 282 22.57 -16.33 -19.34
N SER A 283 21.36 -16.90 -19.30
CA SER A 283 21.14 -18.28 -18.85
C SER A 283 21.87 -19.28 -19.73
N MET A 284 21.87 -19.07 -21.05
CA MET A 284 22.59 -19.93 -22.00
C MET A 284 24.11 -19.86 -21.79
N ILE A 285 24.67 -18.68 -21.53
CA ILE A 285 26.11 -18.51 -21.28
C ILE A 285 26.53 -19.22 -19.99
N LEU A 286 25.73 -19.12 -18.92
CA LEU A 286 25.96 -19.84 -17.67
C LEU A 286 26.05 -21.35 -17.92
N GLU A 287 25.04 -21.91 -18.58
CA GLU A 287 24.98 -23.33 -18.89
C GLU A 287 26.19 -23.79 -19.72
N GLN A 288 26.56 -23.03 -20.76
CA GLN A 288 27.74 -23.33 -21.59
C GLN A 288 29.05 -23.28 -20.81
N SER A 289 29.12 -22.47 -19.76
CA SER A 289 30.28 -22.39 -18.85
C SER A 289 30.29 -23.47 -17.77
N GLY A 290 29.26 -24.32 -17.70
CA GLY A 290 29.11 -25.34 -16.65
C GLY A 290 28.81 -24.75 -15.26
N ARG A 291 28.31 -23.50 -15.21
CA ARG A 291 27.97 -22.78 -13.99
C ARG A 291 26.46 -22.69 -13.81
N THR A 292 26.04 -22.60 -12.56
CA THR A 292 24.65 -22.36 -12.15
C THR A 292 24.42 -20.89 -11.81
N SER A 293 23.16 -20.48 -11.70
CA SER A 293 22.80 -19.16 -11.18
C SER A 293 23.19 -18.99 -9.70
N VAL A 294 23.32 -20.08 -8.94
CA VAL A 294 23.86 -20.06 -7.57
C VAL A 294 25.35 -19.73 -7.60
N ASP A 295 26.12 -20.31 -8.52
CA ASP A 295 27.55 -19.98 -8.69
C ASP A 295 27.75 -18.52 -9.09
N ALA A 296 26.84 -17.96 -9.88
CA ALA A 296 26.83 -16.53 -10.21
C ALA A 296 26.48 -15.67 -9.00
N ALA A 297 25.52 -16.10 -8.17
CA ALA A 297 25.14 -15.38 -6.96
C ALA A 297 26.28 -15.36 -5.92
N VAL A 298 27.03 -16.46 -5.79
CA VAL A 298 28.21 -16.53 -4.92
C VAL A 298 29.33 -15.61 -5.43
N GLU A 299 29.59 -15.58 -6.74
CA GLU A 299 30.58 -14.67 -7.33
C GLU A 299 30.19 -13.19 -7.14
N GLU A 300 28.91 -12.85 -7.34
CA GLU A 300 28.40 -11.50 -7.06
C GLU A 300 28.58 -11.15 -5.56
N LEU A 301 28.29 -12.08 -4.66
CA LEU A 301 28.52 -11.89 -3.22
C LEU A 301 30.01 -11.66 -2.89
N GLN A 302 30.92 -12.42 -3.51
CA GLN A 302 32.37 -12.19 -3.39
C GLN A 302 32.76 -10.79 -3.86
N MET A 303 32.20 -10.32 -4.98
CA MET A 303 32.44 -8.96 -5.48
C MET A 303 31.92 -7.90 -4.52
N LEU A 304 30.73 -8.10 -3.95
CA LEU A 304 30.14 -7.19 -2.98
C LEU A 304 31.04 -7.06 -1.74
N VAL A 305 31.47 -8.17 -1.14
CA VAL A 305 32.36 -8.14 0.04
C VAL A 305 33.74 -7.55 -0.30
N LEU A 306 34.29 -7.84 -1.48
CA LEU A 306 35.53 -7.19 -1.91
C LEU A 306 35.40 -5.66 -1.97
N CYS A 307 34.20 -5.12 -2.27
CA CYS A 307 33.97 -3.69 -2.30
C CYS A 307 34.10 -3.03 -0.92
N GLU A 308 33.93 -3.75 0.19
CA GLU A 308 34.21 -3.23 1.54
C GLU A 308 35.70 -2.88 1.65
N THR A 309 36.58 -3.84 1.32
CA THR A 309 38.04 -3.64 1.35
C THR A 309 38.48 -2.58 0.33
N LEU A 310 37.95 -2.61 -0.89
CA LEU A 310 38.34 -1.64 -1.92
C LEU A 310 37.89 -0.22 -1.56
N ALA A 311 36.72 -0.05 -0.94
CA ALA A 311 36.27 1.26 -0.50
C ALA A 311 37.20 1.84 0.57
N GLU A 312 37.66 1.02 1.53
CA GLU A 312 38.66 1.43 2.53
C GLU A 312 40.00 1.81 1.88
N GLU A 313 40.52 0.97 0.98
CA GLU A 313 41.79 1.23 0.26
C GLU A 313 41.75 2.52 -0.56
N LEU A 314 40.60 2.82 -1.16
CA LEU A 314 40.37 4.02 -1.95
C LEU A 314 40.01 5.24 -1.11
N GLY A 315 39.80 5.08 0.21
CA GLY A 315 39.37 6.14 1.10
C GLY A 315 37.97 6.69 0.75
N LEU A 316 37.08 5.83 0.27
CA LEU A 316 35.71 6.19 -0.08
C LEU A 316 34.85 6.25 1.18
N ASP A 317 34.21 7.40 1.41
CA ASP A 317 33.22 7.56 2.48
C ASP A 317 31.83 7.23 1.91
N VAL A 318 31.38 6.00 2.14
CA VAL A 318 30.07 5.51 1.70
C VAL A 318 29.22 5.25 2.95
N PRO A 319 28.39 6.21 3.39
CA PRO A 319 27.57 6.01 4.55
C PRO A 319 26.51 4.92 4.30
N PRO A 320 26.00 4.27 5.38
CA PRO A 320 24.85 3.38 5.28
C PRO A 320 23.64 4.04 4.61
N SER A 321 22.70 3.22 4.16
CA SER A 321 21.42 3.72 3.62
C SER A 321 20.54 4.23 4.75
N ASP A 322 19.92 5.40 4.55
CA ASP A 322 18.84 5.89 5.42
C ASP A 322 17.48 5.26 5.04
N THR A 323 17.45 4.39 4.04
CA THR A 323 16.27 3.63 3.64
C THR A 323 15.81 2.72 4.78
N LEU A 324 14.54 2.82 5.14
CA LEU A 324 13.88 1.89 6.04
C LEU A 324 13.53 0.60 5.28
N TYR A 325 13.95 -0.54 5.81
CA TYR A 325 13.66 -1.86 5.24
C TYR A 325 12.68 -2.62 6.14
N PHE A 326 11.82 -3.42 5.52
CA PHE A 326 10.75 -4.15 6.19
C PHE A 326 10.89 -5.65 5.98
N ALA A 327 10.72 -6.42 7.06
CA ALA A 327 10.67 -7.87 6.95
C ALA A 327 9.45 -8.30 6.13
N GLY A 328 9.62 -9.32 5.29
CA GLY A 328 8.56 -9.85 4.44
C GLY A 328 8.35 -9.10 3.12
N TYR A 329 8.84 -7.86 2.99
CA TYR A 329 8.92 -7.20 1.68
C TYR A 329 9.87 -7.98 0.77
N GLN A 330 9.37 -8.36 -0.41
CA GLN A 330 10.02 -9.27 -1.36
C GLN A 330 10.38 -10.64 -0.78
N GLY A 331 9.83 -10.99 0.39
CA GLY A 331 10.15 -12.18 1.16
C GLY A 331 11.51 -12.16 1.85
N LEU A 332 12.14 -10.99 1.94
CA LEU A 332 13.48 -10.81 2.50
C LEU A 332 13.43 -10.29 3.95
N THR A 333 14.50 -10.50 4.70
CA THR A 333 14.67 -9.85 6.01
C THR A 333 15.04 -8.38 5.83
N ALA A 334 14.70 -7.53 6.81
CA ALA A 334 15.10 -6.13 6.80
C ALA A 334 16.64 -5.98 6.85
N GLN A 335 17.32 -6.82 7.64
CA GLN A 335 18.78 -6.85 7.73
C GLN A 335 19.43 -7.22 6.40
N GLY A 336 18.94 -8.27 5.73
CA GLY A 336 19.47 -8.70 4.43
C GLY A 336 19.33 -7.61 3.36
N GLN A 337 18.18 -6.95 3.30
CA GLN A 337 17.97 -5.82 2.39
C GLN A 337 18.91 -4.64 2.70
N ALA A 338 19.08 -4.29 3.98
CA ALA A 338 20.00 -3.23 4.40
C ALA A 338 21.46 -3.57 4.04
N TRP A 339 21.86 -4.82 4.27
CA TRP A 339 23.19 -5.34 3.93
C TRP A 339 23.44 -5.23 2.42
N GLN A 340 22.51 -5.74 1.60
CA GLN A 340 22.63 -5.72 0.13
C GLN A 340 22.67 -4.28 -0.42
N ALA A 341 21.87 -3.38 0.15
CA ALA A 341 21.83 -1.99 -0.31
C ALA A 341 23.12 -1.23 0.03
N HIS A 342 23.68 -1.47 1.21
CA HIS A 342 24.97 -0.91 1.58
C HIS A 342 26.08 -1.39 0.63
N HIS A 343 26.15 -2.69 0.39
CA HIS A 343 27.13 -3.29 -0.50
C HIS A 343 26.96 -2.84 -1.96
N SER A 344 25.72 -2.67 -2.43
CA SER A 344 25.44 -2.12 -3.76
C SER A 344 25.94 -0.68 -3.90
N ARG A 345 25.82 0.13 -2.84
CA ARG A 345 26.38 1.50 -2.81
C ARG A 345 27.90 1.51 -2.78
N LEU A 346 28.53 0.62 -2.00
CA LEU A 346 29.98 0.44 -2.01
C LEU A 346 30.46 0.06 -3.42
N ARG A 347 29.82 -0.94 -4.04
CA ARG A 347 30.12 -1.36 -5.41
C ARG A 347 30.00 -0.23 -6.41
N ALA A 348 28.91 0.53 -6.36
CA ALA A 348 28.72 1.68 -7.24
C ALA A 348 29.83 2.74 -7.07
N ALA A 349 30.22 3.05 -5.83
CA ALA A 349 31.28 4.01 -5.54
C ALA A 349 32.66 3.52 -6.02
N VAL A 350 33.00 2.26 -5.73
CA VAL A 350 34.25 1.62 -6.16
C VAL A 350 34.33 1.56 -7.69
N VAL A 351 33.26 1.12 -8.36
CA VAL A 351 33.20 1.05 -9.82
C VAL A 351 33.29 2.43 -10.46
N ASN A 352 32.67 3.46 -9.86
CA ASN A 352 32.79 4.84 -10.34
C ASN A 352 34.23 5.37 -10.22
N GLN A 353 34.97 4.96 -9.19
CA GLN A 353 36.35 5.40 -8.96
C GLN A 353 37.37 4.63 -9.81
N LEU A 354 37.21 3.32 -9.97
CA LEU A 354 38.15 2.45 -10.70
C LEU A 354 37.81 2.31 -12.18
N GLY A 355 36.54 2.43 -12.55
CA GLY A 355 36.00 1.98 -13.84
C GLY A 355 35.68 0.48 -13.83
N ALA A 356 34.56 0.11 -14.47
CA ALA A 356 34.04 -1.26 -14.43
C ALA A 356 35.03 -2.32 -14.96
N GLU A 357 35.78 -2.01 -16.02
CA GLU A 357 36.77 -2.93 -16.62
C GLU A 357 38.02 -3.13 -15.75
N SER A 358 38.25 -2.25 -14.77
CA SER A 358 39.41 -2.30 -13.88
C SER A 358 39.09 -2.92 -12.52
N PHE A 359 37.90 -3.51 -12.36
CA PHE A 359 37.54 -4.20 -11.13
C PHE A 359 38.45 -5.44 -10.94
N PRO A 360 39.14 -5.58 -9.79
CA PRO A 360 40.18 -6.59 -9.62
C PRO A 360 39.59 -7.98 -9.30
N MET A 361 39.11 -8.67 -10.33
CA MET A 361 38.51 -10.01 -10.22
C MET A 361 39.47 -11.08 -9.69
N ASP A 362 40.78 -10.85 -9.75
CA ASP A 362 41.81 -11.72 -9.20
C ASP A 362 41.93 -11.63 -7.66
N ARG A 363 41.28 -10.64 -7.04
CA ARG A 363 41.27 -10.40 -5.60
C ARG A 363 39.98 -10.85 -4.90
N LEU A 364 39.11 -11.59 -5.58
CA LEU A 364 37.86 -12.06 -4.95
C LEU A 364 38.16 -12.89 -3.69
N PRO A 365 37.43 -12.65 -2.58
CA PRO A 365 37.65 -13.38 -1.33
C PRO A 365 37.42 -14.86 -1.50
N THR A 366 38.17 -15.69 -0.78
CA THR A 366 38.04 -17.14 -0.85
C THR A 366 36.77 -17.59 -0.14
N VAL A 367 35.94 -18.36 -0.84
CA VAL A 367 34.70 -18.94 -0.27
C VAL A 367 35.03 -20.21 0.50
N THR A 368 34.55 -20.29 1.74
CA THR A 368 34.47 -21.55 2.50
C THR A 368 33.02 -21.82 2.87
N TYR A 369 32.43 -22.88 2.35
CA TYR A 369 31.04 -23.22 2.63
C TYR A 369 30.88 -23.86 4.02
N ALA A 370 29.82 -23.49 4.72
CA ALA A 370 29.43 -24.16 5.96
C ALA A 370 28.84 -25.55 5.65
N ALA A 371 28.86 -26.46 6.62
CA ALA A 371 28.37 -27.83 6.43
C ALA A 371 26.90 -27.91 5.98
N VAL A 372 26.09 -26.90 6.31
CA VAL A 372 24.69 -26.81 5.89
C VAL A 372 24.54 -26.60 4.37
N TRP A 373 25.54 -26.02 3.71
CA TRP A 373 25.49 -25.67 2.29
C TRP A 373 25.16 -26.86 1.39
N ASP A 374 25.80 -28.01 1.64
CA ASP A 374 25.60 -29.24 0.86
C ASP A 374 24.20 -29.86 1.06
N THR A 375 23.44 -29.37 2.04
CA THR A 375 22.06 -29.82 2.31
C THR A 375 21.01 -28.90 1.70
N LEU A 376 21.40 -27.73 1.19
CA LEU A 376 20.47 -26.73 0.69
C LEU A 376 19.81 -27.17 -0.63
N PRO A 377 18.50 -26.96 -0.78
CA PRO A 377 17.74 -27.42 -1.95
C PRO A 377 17.89 -26.49 -3.15
N PHE A 378 19.12 -26.25 -3.62
CA PHE A 378 19.36 -25.37 -4.78
C PHE A 378 18.83 -25.95 -6.10
N SER A 379 18.67 -27.27 -6.19
CA SER A 379 17.96 -27.91 -7.30
C SER A 379 16.54 -27.36 -7.39
N ASP A 380 16.16 -26.87 -8.58
CA ASP A 380 14.86 -26.26 -8.87
C ASP A 380 14.55 -24.96 -8.09
N PHE A 381 15.56 -24.32 -7.47
CA PHE A 381 15.38 -23.05 -6.77
C PHE A 381 14.72 -21.99 -7.67
N SER A 382 15.14 -21.91 -8.94
CA SER A 382 14.55 -20.99 -9.93
C SER A 382 13.04 -21.20 -10.11
N TRP A 383 12.59 -22.46 -10.24
CA TRP A 383 11.17 -22.77 -10.39
C TRP A 383 10.38 -22.46 -9.13
N ARG A 384 10.91 -22.80 -7.96
CA ARG A 384 10.26 -22.49 -6.69
C ARG A 384 10.19 -20.99 -6.43
N LEU A 385 11.22 -20.23 -6.83
CA LEU A 385 11.22 -18.77 -6.76
C LEU A 385 10.19 -18.16 -7.73
N TYR A 386 10.02 -18.74 -8.93
CA TYR A 386 9.01 -18.30 -9.89
C TYR A 386 7.58 -18.45 -9.35
N ASP A 387 7.31 -19.39 -8.44
CA ASP A 387 5.99 -19.52 -7.82
C ASP A 387 5.75 -18.53 -6.66
N ILE A 388 6.74 -17.71 -6.30
CA ILE A 388 6.60 -16.68 -5.26
C ILE A 388 5.93 -15.43 -5.84
N PRO A 389 4.91 -14.84 -5.18
CA PRO A 389 4.10 -13.73 -5.72
C PRO A 389 4.88 -12.52 -6.26
N VAL A 390 6.07 -12.25 -5.71
CA VAL A 390 6.89 -11.08 -6.06
C VAL A 390 7.89 -11.36 -7.18
N TRP A 391 8.30 -12.61 -7.34
CA TRP A 391 9.38 -13.01 -8.25
C TRP A 391 8.87 -13.70 -9.52
N GLY A 392 7.62 -14.18 -9.53
CA GLY A 392 6.97 -14.95 -10.60
C GLY A 392 6.49 -14.23 -11.85
N GLY A 393 6.92 -13.00 -12.12
CA GLY A 393 6.67 -12.35 -13.41
C GLY A 393 5.33 -11.59 -13.54
N HIS A 394 4.94 -10.85 -12.52
CA HIS A 394 3.95 -9.76 -12.65
C HIS A 394 4.47 -8.44 -12.08
N PHE A 395 5.52 -7.91 -12.71
CA PHE A 395 5.84 -6.48 -12.71
C PHE A 395 6.19 -6.01 -14.12
#